data_AF-A0AA92V533-F1
#
_entry.id   AF-A0AA92V533-F1
#
_cell.length_a   1.000
_cell.length_b   1.000
_cell.length_c   1.000
_cell.angle_alpha   90.00
_cell.angle_beta   90.00
_cell.angle_gamma   90.00
#
_symmetry.space_group_name_H-M   'P 1'
#
loop_
_entity.id
_entity.type
_entity.pdbx_description
1 polymer ?
#
loop_
_entity_poly.entity_id
_entity_poly.type
_entity_poly.pdbx_seq_one_letter_code
_entity_poly.pdbx_strand_id
1 'polypeptide(L)' 'MIMEYKIMFIDEESTQHDEFENHFEKYWPEANVRCVFPSSTLNEMLEEIEQWQPNAIIVDFQ' A
#
# COMPACT_ATOMS: atom_id res chain seq x y z
N MET A 1 -9.57 -12.76 -17.18
CA MET A 1 -9.46 -11.59 -16.27
C MET A 1 -8.03 -11.52 -15.84
N ILE A 2 -7.33 -10.41 -16.12
CA ILE A 2 -6.01 -10.19 -15.54
C ILE A 2 -6.31 -9.78 -14.09
N MET A 3 -5.91 -10.60 -13.12
CA MET A 3 -5.99 -10.20 -11.72
C MET A 3 -4.95 -9.10 -11.51
N GLU A 4 -5.43 -7.90 -11.21
CA GLU A 4 -4.59 -6.78 -10.84
C GLU A 4 -4.00 -7.07 -9.45
N TYR A 5 -2.66 -7.12 -9.35
CA TYR A 5 -2.00 -7.45 -8.09
C TYR A 5 -1.94 -6.20 -7.21
N LYS A 6 -2.70 -6.20 -6.12
CA LYS A 6 -2.86 -5.07 -5.20
C LYS A 6 -1.84 -5.08 -4.08
N ILE A 7 -1.11 -3.99 -3.92
CA ILE A 7 -0.08 -3.82 -2.90
C ILE A 7 -0.42 -2.59 -2.05
N MET A 8 -0.61 -2.80 -0.75
CA MET A 8 -0.80 -1.72 0.21
C MET A 8 0.53 -1.45 0.89
N PHE A 9 0.98 -0.20 0.86
CA PHE A 9 2.14 0.26 1.61
C PHE A 9 1.66 1.18 2.73
N ILE A 10 2.00 0.83 3.97
CA ILE A 10 1.62 1.60 5.16
C ILE A 10 2.90 2.21 5.74
N ASP A 11 2.98 3.53 5.76
CA ASP A 11 4.16 4.26 6.27
C ASP A 11 3.79 5.68 6.72
N GLU A 12 4.51 6.23 7.70
CA GLU A 12 4.26 7.57 8.26
C GLU A 12 4.90 8.71 7.45
N GLU A 13 5.88 8.41 6.60
CA GLU A 13 6.65 9.38 5.82
C GLU A 13 6.15 9.49 4.37
N SER A 14 5.58 10.64 4.01
CA SER A 14 5.09 10.88 2.65
C SER A 14 6.17 10.73 1.57
N THR A 15 7.43 11.01 1.90
CA THR A 15 8.56 10.85 0.96
C THR A 15 8.78 9.39 0.58
N GLN A 16 8.54 8.46 1.50
CA GLN A 16 8.63 7.04 1.19
C GLN A 16 7.48 6.58 0.31
N HIS A 17 6.28 7.17 0.45
CA HIS A 17 5.16 6.88 -0.44
C HIS A 17 5.52 7.22 -1.89
N ASP A 18 6.07 8.42 -2.12
CA ASP A 18 6.51 8.86 -3.45
C ASP A 18 7.59 7.93 -4.02
N GLU A 19 8.61 7.58 -3.23
CA GLU A 19 9.68 6.68 -3.66
C GLU A 19 9.16 5.28 -3.99
N PHE A 20 8.22 4.78 -3.19
CA PHE A 20 7.60 3.47 -3.36
C PHE A 20 6.75 3.42 -4.64
N GLU A 21 5.89 4.41 -4.87
CA GLU A 21 5.09 4.50 -6.10
C GLU A 21 5.97 4.61 -7.34
N ASN A 22 6.98 5.48 -7.32
CA ASN A 22 7.94 5.64 -8.42
C ASN A 22 8.69 4.33 -8.73
N HIS A 23 9.03 3.54 -7.70
CA HIS A 23 9.68 2.25 -7.88
C HIS A 23 8.76 1.27 -8.63
N PHE A 24 7.51 1.12 -8.19
CA PHE A 24 6.57 0.21 -8.83
C PHE A 24 6.18 0.66 -10.23
N GLU A 25 5.95 1.95 -10.47
CA GLU A 25 5.69 2.46 -11.81
C GLU A 25 6.82 2.11 -12.79
N LYS A 26 8.07 2.18 -12.33
CA LYS A 26 9.24 1.91 -13.16
C LYS A 26 9.48 0.42 -13.41
N TYR A 27 9.29 -0.43 -12.41
CA TYR A 27 9.73 -1.83 -12.46
C TYR A 27 8.59 -2.84 -12.56
N TRP A 28 7.37 -2.48 -12.15
CA TRP A 28 6.19 -3.34 -12.20
C TRP A 28 4.90 -2.50 -12.33
N PRO A 29 4.69 -1.81 -13.48
CA PRO A 29 3.57 -0.90 -13.69
C PRO A 29 2.19 -1.57 -13.69
N GLU A 30 2.13 -2.90 -13.82
CA GLU A 30 0.89 -3.67 -13.74
C GLU A 30 0.40 -3.91 -12.30
N ALA A 31 1.22 -3.59 -11.28
CA ALA A 31 0.80 -3.63 -9.89
C ALA A 31 -0.08 -2.42 -9.55
N ASN A 32 -1.15 -2.64 -8.80
CA ASN A 32 -1.97 -1.57 -8.24
C ASN A 32 -1.46 -1.27 -6.84
N VAL A 33 -0.72 -0.18 -6.72
CA VAL A 33 -0.12 0.25 -5.47
C VAL A 33 -1.02 1.29 -4.81
N ARG A 34 -1.19 1.16 -3.50
CA ARG A 34 -1.85 2.16 -2.67
C ARG A 34 -1.01 2.42 -1.43
N CYS A 35 -0.48 3.63 -1.33
CA CYS A 35 0.17 4.12 -0.13
C CYS A 35 -0.87 4.71 0.83
N VAL A 36 -0.75 4.39 2.12
CA VAL A 36 -1.62 4.89 3.20
C VAL A 36 -0.78 5.21 4.43
N PHE A 37 -1.24 6.19 5.21
CA PHE A 37 -0.68 6.44 6.55
C PHE A 37 -1.28 5.45 7.55
N PRO A 38 -0.59 5.12 8.66
CA PRO A 38 -1.19 4.36 9.74
C PRO A 38 -2.44 5.07 10.29
N SER A 39 -3.53 4.32 10.42
CA SER A 39 -4.73 4.82 11.12
C SER A 39 -4.49 4.94 12.62
N SER A 40 -5.36 5.69 13.29
CA SER A 40 -5.25 5.95 14.73
C SER A 40 -5.44 4.69 15.59
N THR A 41 -6.13 3.68 15.04
CA THR A 41 -6.32 2.39 15.69
C THR A 41 -6.10 1.22 14.74
N LEU A 42 -5.80 0.04 15.30
CA LEU A 42 -5.67 -1.19 14.53
C LEU A 42 -6.97 -1.56 13.81
N ASN A 43 -8.13 -1.35 14.44
CA ASN A 43 -9.42 -1.70 13.83
C ASN A 43 -9.69 -0.86 12.58
N GLU A 44 -9.38 0.44 12.61
CA GLU A 44 -9.48 1.30 11.42
C GLU A 44 -8.56 0.81 10.29
N MET A 45 -7.31 0.41 10.60
CA MET A 45 -6.45 -0.18 9.56
C MET A 45 -6.98 -1.51 9.02
N LEU A 46 -7.53 -2.36 9.88
CA LEU A 46 -8.13 -3.62 9.44
C LEU A 46 -9.33 -3.37 8.53
N GLU A 47 -10.18 -2.38 8.83
CA GLU A 47 -11.29 -1.99 7.96
C GLU A 47 -10.79 -1.51 6.59
N GLU A 48 -9.72 -0.71 6.53
CA GLU A 48 -9.13 -0.30 5.24
C GLU A 48 -8.59 -1.49 4.42
N ILE A 49 -7.91 -2.41 5.09
CA ILE A 49 -7.39 -3.64 4.48
C ILE A 49 -8.54 -4.51 3.96
N GLU A 50 -9.60 -4.68 4.75
CA GLU A 50 -10.78 -5.47 4.36
C GLU A 50 -11.56 -4.84 3.19
N GLN A 51 -11.65 -3.51 3.15
CA GLN A 51 -12.31 -2.79 2.07
C GLN A 51 -11.52 -2.86 0.76
N TRP A 52 -10.20 -2.72 0.83
CA TRP A 52 -9.37 -2.65 -0.38
C TRP A 52 -8.92 -4.03 -0.90
N GLN A 53 -8.81 -5.00 0.01
CA GLN A 53 -8.38 -6.38 -0.23
C GLN A 53 -7.02 -6.46 -0.95
N PRO A 54 -5.94 -5.97 -0.33
CA PRO A 54 -4.59 -6.12 -0.87
C PRO A 54 -4.21 -7.59 -1.04
N ASN A 55 -3.41 -7.90 -2.06
CA ASN A 55 -2.73 -9.18 -2.19
C ASN A 55 -1.46 -9.22 -1.33
N ALA A 56 -0.81 -8.07 -1.12
CA ALA A 56 0.33 -7.92 -0.23
C ALA A 56 0.20 -6.62 0.57
N ILE A 57 0.62 -6.67 1.82
CA ILE A 57 0.72 -5.52 2.71
C ILE A 57 2.19 -5.39 3.10
N ILE A 58 2.76 -4.23 2.88
CA ILE A 58 4.10 -3.85 3.30
C ILE A 58 3.95 -2.73 4.31
N VAL A 59 4.64 -2.86 5.43
CA VAL A 59 4.59 -1.88 6.51
C VAL A 59 6.01 -1.56 6.92
N ASP A 60 6.33 -0.28 6.96
CA ASP A 60 7.53 0.22 7.63
C ASP A 60 7.10 0.94 8.91
N PHE A 61 7.72 0.56 10.02
CA PHE A 61 7.49 1.13 11.34
C PHE A 61 8.86 1.56 11.86
N GLN A 62 9.13 2.87 11.84
CA GLN A 62 10.30 3.46 12.50
C GLN A 62 10.01 3.84 13.95
#